data_AF-A0A836K9H7-F1
#
_entry.id   AF-A0A836K9H7-F1
#
_cell.length_a   1.000
_cell.length_b   1.000
_cell.length_c   1.000
_cell.angle_alpha   90.00
_cell.angle_beta   90.00
_cell.angle_gamma   90.00
#
_symmetry.space_group_name_H-M   'P 1'
#
loop_
_entity.id
_entity.type
_entity.pdbx_description
1 polymer ?
#
loop_
_entity_poly.entity_id
_entity_poly.type
_entity_poly.pdbx_seq_one_letter_code
_entity_poly.pdbx_strand_id
1 'polypeptide(L)'
;MLFDSDDDDLPEVPTTGSDSHAVVTTSAIQAQRLQQLEEEYRATRAESAAGRQRDASCRSSSPPLAPVKAARSVWEERDEAAFYELRSLVPHLSPQFTCSYSDAVLLIAAIQRGGAVSGNRDTLADKCQSLDADRRQLEQRLEKSRARCEELKSEVAEVRQKMKAMEEKSKSSVNALAQRREEMRKQLLLEEVRAEKLMIRNKMLQRENDSLKERVRGQAR
;
A
#
# COMPACT_ATOMS: atom_id res chain seq x y z
N MET A 1 -53.62 -55.11 -0.73
CA MET A 1 -54.00 -53.69 -0.54
C MET A 1 -52.73 -53.00 -0.07
N LEU A 2 -52.07 -52.32 -1.01
CA LEU A 2 -51.85 -50.87 -1.00
C LEU A 2 -50.81 -50.48 0.05
N PHE A 3 -49.55 -50.47 -0.37
CA PHE A 3 -48.49 -49.69 0.30
C PHE A 3 -48.43 -48.36 -0.44
N ASP A 4 -48.70 -47.29 0.32
CA ASP A 4 -48.72 -45.90 -0.12
C ASP A 4 -47.33 -45.40 -0.53
N SER A 5 -47.36 -44.44 -1.45
CA SER A 5 -46.25 -43.79 -2.14
C SER A 5 -45.15 -43.25 -1.23
N ASP A 6 -43.91 -43.46 -1.71
CA ASP A 6 -42.73 -42.66 -1.41
C ASP A 6 -43.01 -41.18 -1.66
N ASP A 7 -43.03 -40.37 -0.61
CA ASP A 7 -42.77 -38.94 -0.69
C ASP A 7 -41.24 -38.75 -0.77
N ASP A 8 -40.76 -38.57 -2.01
CA ASP A 8 -39.42 -38.09 -2.34
C ASP A 8 -39.24 -36.63 -1.91
N ASP A 9 -38.95 -36.39 -0.63
CA ASP A 9 -38.40 -35.10 -0.17
C ASP A 9 -36.87 -35.11 -0.36
N LEU A 10 -36.43 -34.97 -1.61
CA LEU A 10 -35.04 -34.66 -1.94
C LEU A 10 -34.80 -33.14 -1.84
N PRO A 11 -33.75 -32.66 -1.15
CA PRO A 11 -33.42 -31.25 -1.15
C PRO A 11 -33.01 -30.80 -2.56
N GLU A 12 -33.57 -29.68 -3.01
CA GLU A 12 -33.24 -29.05 -4.29
C GLU A 12 -31.73 -28.83 -4.43
N VAL A 13 -31.15 -29.47 -5.43
CA VAL A 13 -29.77 -29.25 -5.84
C VAL A 13 -29.68 -27.85 -6.43
N PRO A 14 -28.79 -26.96 -5.93
CA PRO A 14 -28.59 -25.66 -6.55
C PRO A 14 -28.08 -25.87 -7.97
N THR A 15 -28.93 -25.54 -8.95
CA THR A 15 -28.53 -25.37 -10.34
C THR A 15 -27.61 -24.15 -10.38
N THR A 16 -26.29 -24.39 -10.32
CA THR A 16 -25.31 -23.35 -10.59
C THR A 16 -25.41 -22.99 -12.07
N GLY A 17 -26.18 -21.93 -12.35
CA GLY A 17 -26.11 -21.19 -13.59
C GLY A 17 -24.66 -20.87 -13.90
N SER A 18 -24.28 -21.17 -15.14
CA SER A 18 -22.95 -20.98 -15.68
C SER A 18 -22.63 -19.49 -15.80
N ASP A 19 -22.18 -18.86 -14.72
CA ASP A 19 -21.60 -17.51 -14.75
C ASP A 19 -20.09 -17.58 -15.02
N SER A 20 -19.75 -18.10 -16.20
CA SER A 20 -18.36 -18.16 -16.68
C SER A 20 -17.90 -16.86 -17.39
N HIS A 21 -18.73 -15.81 -17.43
CA HIS A 21 -18.42 -14.58 -18.16
C HIS A 21 -18.09 -13.36 -17.29
N ALA A 22 -18.26 -13.42 -15.96
CA ALA A 22 -18.06 -12.25 -15.09
C ALA A 22 -16.62 -12.11 -14.51
N VAL A 23 -15.81 -13.18 -14.54
CA VAL A 23 -14.46 -13.17 -13.96
C VAL A 23 -13.43 -12.52 -14.90
N VAL A 24 -13.65 -12.57 -16.21
CA VAL A 24 -12.70 -12.04 -17.21
C VAL A 24 -12.81 -10.51 -17.35
N THR A 25 -13.98 -9.93 -17.13
CA THR A 25 -14.21 -8.47 -17.29
C THR A 25 -13.68 -7.65 -16.11
N THR A 26 -13.70 -8.18 -14.88
CA THR A 26 -13.19 -7.47 -13.70
C THR A 26 -11.66 -7.35 -13.68
N SER A 27 -10.95 -8.34 -14.22
CA SER A 27 -9.49 -8.32 -14.34
C SER A 27 -9.01 -7.25 -15.32
N ALA A 28 -9.68 -7.10 -16.48
CA ALA A 28 -9.34 -6.07 -17.45
C ALA A 28 -9.57 -4.65 -16.91
N ILE A 29 -10.66 -4.44 -16.17
CA ILE A 29 -10.98 -3.15 -15.54
C ILE A 29 -9.96 -2.80 -14.44
N GLN A 30 -9.51 -3.79 -13.66
CA GLN A 30 -8.47 -3.57 -12.65
C GLN A 30 -7.10 -3.27 -13.26
N ALA A 31 -6.73 -3.93 -14.35
CA ALA A 31 -5.49 -3.65 -15.07
C ALA A 31 -5.47 -2.23 -15.63
N GLN A 32 -6.58 -1.78 -16.21
CA GLN A 32 -6.71 -0.42 -16.74
C GLN A 32 -6.63 0.64 -15.62
N ARG A 33 -7.21 0.36 -14.45
CA ARG A 33 -7.12 1.25 -13.28
C ARG A 33 -5.69 1.36 -12.73
N LEU A 34 -4.94 0.27 -12.70
CA LEU A 34 -3.53 0.28 -12.28
C LEU A 34 -2.67 1.07 -13.26
N GLN A 35 -2.91 0.92 -14.56
CA GLN A 35 -2.19 1.66 -15.58
C GLN A 35 -2.42 3.18 -15.48
N GLN A 36 -3.66 3.62 -15.21
CA GLN A 36 -3.97 5.04 -14.97
C GLN A 36 -3.24 5.60 -13.75
N LEU A 37 -3.19 4.85 -12.64
CA LEU A 37 -2.46 5.26 -11.44
C LEU A 37 -0.94 5.36 -11.67
N GLU A 38 -0.36 4.49 -12.49
CA GLU A 38 1.05 4.56 -12.86
C GLU A 38 1.37 5.78 -13.74
N GLU A 39 0.46 6.15 -14.64
CA GLU A 39 0.59 7.34 -15.48
C GLU A 39 0.47 8.64 -14.66
N GLU A 40 -0.50 8.71 -13.74
CA GLU A 40 -0.65 9.84 -12.80
C GLU A 40 0.57 9.98 -11.88
N TYR A 41 1.12 8.86 -11.40
CA TYR A 41 2.33 8.87 -10.57
C TYR A 41 3.57 9.32 -11.36
N ARG A 42 3.69 8.95 -12.64
CA ARG A 42 4.77 9.46 -13.50
C ARG A 42 4.63 10.95 -13.78
N ALA A 43 3.41 11.45 -14.01
CA ALA A 43 3.17 12.87 -14.24
C ALA A 43 3.56 13.72 -13.02
N THR A 44 3.10 13.35 -11.83
CA THR A 44 3.43 14.04 -10.56
C THR A 44 4.93 13.98 -10.21
N ARG A 45 5.61 12.90 -10.56
CA ARG A 45 7.07 12.77 -10.40
C ARG A 45 7.85 13.66 -11.35
N ALA A 46 7.41 13.81 -12.60
CA ALA A 46 8.05 14.69 -13.58
C ALA A 46 7.92 16.18 -13.17
N GLU A 47 6.76 16.58 -12.65
CA GLU A 47 6.53 17.94 -12.12
C GLU A 47 7.40 18.23 -10.89
N SER A 48 7.58 17.25 -10.01
CA SER A 48 8.43 17.37 -8.81
C SER A 48 9.94 17.43 -9.12
N ALA A 49 10.37 16.90 -10.26
CA ALA A 49 11.76 16.97 -10.72
C ALA A 49 12.10 18.30 -11.41
N ALA A 50 11.15 18.92 -12.11
CA ALA A 50 11.34 20.21 -12.77
C ALA A 50 11.44 21.39 -11.77
N GLY A 51 10.86 21.27 -10.58
CA GLY A 51 10.90 22.30 -9.53
C GLY A 51 12.25 22.47 -8.80
N ARG A 52 13.21 21.55 -8.98
CA ARG A 52 14.49 21.59 -8.23
C ARG A 52 15.68 22.17 -9.00
N GLN A 53 15.50 22.58 -10.26
CA GLN A 53 16.60 23.10 -11.10
C GLN A 53 16.62 24.63 -11.27
N ARG A 54 15.63 25.38 -10.75
CA ARG A 54 15.58 26.85 -10.95
C ARG A 54 16.35 27.69 -9.93
N ASP A 55 16.81 27.13 -8.81
CA ASP A 55 17.46 27.92 -7.74
C ASP A 55 19.00 27.90 -7.76
N ALA A 56 19.63 27.33 -8.80
CA ALA A 56 21.08 27.18 -8.87
C ALA A 56 21.77 27.93 -10.05
N SER A 57 21.12 28.93 -10.64
CA SER A 57 21.71 29.69 -11.76
C SER A 57 21.51 31.20 -11.60
N CYS A 58 22.26 31.80 -10.68
CA CYS A 58 22.48 33.25 -10.63
C CYS A 58 23.84 33.52 -9.99
N ARG A 59 24.93 33.33 -10.75
CA ARG A 59 26.17 34.07 -10.52
C ARG A 59 27.14 33.92 -11.70
N SER A 60 27.72 35.07 -12.05
CA SER A 60 28.91 35.28 -12.86
C SER A 60 28.69 35.52 -14.36
N SER A 61 28.38 36.77 -14.69
CA SER A 61 28.83 37.41 -15.93
C SER A 61 29.22 38.86 -15.64
N SER A 62 30.51 39.11 -15.44
CA SER A 62 31.14 40.43 -15.60
C SER A 62 31.32 40.72 -17.11
N PRO A 63 31.11 41.96 -17.59
CA PRO A 63 32.23 42.88 -17.89
C PRO A 63 31.82 44.39 -17.88
N PRO A 64 32.60 45.35 -18.42
CA PRO A 64 34.01 45.69 -18.21
C PRO A 64 34.23 47.15 -17.71
N LEU A 65 35.49 47.38 -17.33
CA LEU A 65 36.18 48.58 -16.82
C LEU A 65 35.81 49.96 -17.43
N ALA A 66 35.59 50.94 -16.56
CA ALA A 66 35.75 52.39 -16.80
C ALA A 66 36.16 53.13 -15.49
N PRO A 67 36.62 54.39 -15.54
CA PRO A 67 37.93 54.85 -15.07
C PRO A 67 38.09 54.96 -13.53
N VAL A 68 39.19 54.39 -13.03
CA VAL A 68 39.51 54.08 -11.62
C VAL A 68 39.71 55.31 -10.70
N LYS A 69 39.60 56.54 -11.20
CA LYS A 69 39.90 57.75 -10.40
C LYS A 69 38.68 58.46 -9.81
N ALA A 70 37.50 58.35 -10.43
CA ALA A 70 36.25 58.89 -9.86
C ALA A 70 35.57 57.89 -8.88
N ALA A 71 35.85 56.60 -9.05
CA ALA A 71 35.32 55.58 -8.15
C ALA A 71 35.93 55.69 -6.74
N ARG A 72 37.25 55.97 -6.64
CA ARG A 72 37.97 55.98 -5.36
C ARG A 72 37.40 56.96 -4.33
N SER A 73 37.03 58.17 -4.75
CA SER A 73 36.46 59.18 -3.84
C SER A 73 35.05 58.80 -3.36
N VAL A 74 34.26 58.12 -4.19
CA VAL A 74 32.90 57.65 -3.82
C VAL A 74 32.96 56.46 -2.85
N TRP A 75 33.97 55.60 -2.97
CA TRP A 75 34.18 54.51 -2.01
C TRP A 75 34.70 55.02 -0.67
N GLU A 76 35.64 55.98 -0.66
CA GLU A 76 36.13 56.60 0.58
C GLU A 76 35.03 57.33 1.36
N GLU A 77 34.09 58.00 0.68
CA GLU A 77 32.95 58.67 1.31
C GLU A 77 31.94 57.68 1.93
N ARG A 78 31.72 56.53 1.27
CA ARG A 78 30.87 55.45 1.79
C ARG A 78 31.51 54.72 2.97
N ASP A 79 32.82 54.52 2.89
CA ASP A 79 33.61 53.92 3.96
C ASP A 79 33.48 54.79 5.21
N GLU A 80 33.80 56.08 5.10
CA GLU A 80 33.73 57.04 6.20
C GLU A 80 32.31 57.13 6.80
N ALA A 81 31.26 57.16 5.97
CA ALA A 81 29.87 57.17 6.42
C ALA A 81 29.51 55.92 7.24
N ALA A 82 29.92 54.73 6.79
CA ALA A 82 29.70 53.49 7.53
C ALA A 82 30.48 53.45 8.86
N PHE A 83 31.70 54.03 8.92
CA PHE A 83 32.44 54.16 10.18
C PHE A 83 31.76 55.10 11.17
N TYR A 84 31.22 56.22 10.70
CA TYR A 84 30.44 57.13 11.54
C TYR A 84 29.17 56.47 12.07
N GLU A 85 28.45 55.74 11.22
CA GLU A 85 27.27 54.97 11.65
C GLU A 85 27.65 53.93 12.72
N LEU A 86 28.71 53.15 12.49
CA LEU A 86 29.17 52.14 13.46
C LEU A 86 29.58 52.77 14.81
N ARG A 87 30.28 53.91 14.80
CA ARG A 87 30.65 54.65 16.03
C ARG A 87 29.43 55.23 16.74
N SER A 88 28.40 55.63 16.01
CA SER A 88 27.14 56.08 16.61
C SER A 88 26.40 54.93 17.31
N LEU A 89 26.47 53.71 16.76
CA LEU A 89 25.87 52.51 17.35
C LEU A 89 26.70 51.93 18.50
N VAL A 90 28.02 52.18 18.52
CA VAL A 90 28.95 51.67 19.54
C VAL A 90 29.78 52.83 20.12
N PRO A 91 29.27 53.58 21.11
CA PRO A 91 29.96 54.76 21.67
C PRO A 91 31.30 54.48 22.34
N HIS A 92 31.59 53.23 22.69
CA HIS A 92 32.84 52.80 23.32
C HIS A 92 33.88 52.25 22.33
N LEU A 93 33.63 52.38 21.03
CA LEU A 93 34.60 51.98 20.01
C LEU A 93 35.83 52.90 20.11
N SER A 94 37.03 52.29 20.18
CA SER A 94 38.28 53.05 20.28
C SER A 94 38.43 54.00 19.06
N PRO A 95 38.93 55.24 19.24
CA PRO A 95 39.22 56.14 18.13
C PRO A 95 40.24 55.57 17.13
N GLN A 96 41.07 54.62 17.57
CA GLN A 96 42.08 53.93 16.77
C GLN A 96 41.52 52.70 16.04
N PHE A 97 40.25 52.33 16.28
CA PHE A 97 39.64 51.20 15.61
C PHE A 97 39.42 51.53 14.13
N THR A 98 39.98 50.68 13.28
CA THR A 98 39.78 50.65 11.84
C THR A 98 39.32 49.25 11.44
N CYS A 99 38.33 49.15 10.56
CA CYS A 99 37.98 47.89 9.93
C CYS A 99 37.78 48.12 8.42
N SER A 100 37.42 47.10 7.65
CA SER A 100 37.00 47.33 6.26
C SER A 100 35.54 47.79 6.20
N TYR A 101 35.11 48.41 5.11
CA TYR A 101 33.69 48.76 4.90
C TYR A 101 32.77 47.55 5.00
N SER A 102 33.18 46.40 4.44
CA SER A 102 32.43 45.15 4.57
C SER A 102 32.26 44.72 6.03
N ASP A 103 33.30 44.87 6.84
CA ASP A 103 33.22 44.54 8.27
C ASP A 103 32.34 45.54 9.02
N ALA A 104 32.43 46.83 8.70
CA ALA A 104 31.60 47.87 9.30
C ALA A 104 30.11 47.62 9.04
N VAL A 105 29.74 47.32 7.79
CA VAL A 105 28.37 46.98 7.41
C VAL A 105 27.90 45.69 8.10
N LEU A 106 28.76 44.67 8.22
CA LEU A 106 28.42 43.43 8.94
C LEU A 106 28.19 43.67 10.44
N LEU A 107 29.04 44.49 11.06
CA LEU A 107 28.90 44.87 12.47
C LEU A 107 27.63 45.68 12.70
N ILE A 108 27.37 46.69 11.86
CA ILE A 108 26.13 47.48 11.88
C ILE A 108 24.91 46.56 11.74
N ALA A 109 24.91 45.66 10.75
CA ALA A 109 23.81 44.73 10.54
C ALA A 109 23.63 43.76 11.71
N ALA A 110 24.72 43.27 12.31
CA ALA A 110 24.67 42.41 13.49
C ALA A 110 24.15 43.15 14.73
N ILE A 111 24.55 44.42 14.92
CA ILE A 111 24.07 45.26 16.02
C ILE A 111 22.60 45.63 15.81
N GLN A 112 22.19 45.99 14.60
CA GLN A 112 20.78 46.29 14.31
C GLN A 112 19.89 45.04 14.42
N ARG A 113 20.39 43.88 14.01
CA ARG A 113 19.66 42.60 14.08
C ARG A 113 19.66 41.99 15.49
N GLY A 114 20.75 42.17 16.24
CA GLY A 114 20.90 41.74 17.63
C GLY A 114 20.20 42.68 18.62
N GLY A 115 20.42 43.98 18.43
CA GLY A 115 19.97 45.10 19.26
C GLY A 115 18.56 45.63 18.95
N ALA A 116 17.78 44.94 18.13
CA ALA A 116 16.34 45.20 17.97
C ALA A 116 15.58 44.96 19.29
N VAL A 117 15.66 45.92 20.21
CA VAL A 117 14.59 46.26 21.14
C VAL A 117 13.55 47.04 20.34
N SER A 118 12.83 46.33 19.46
CA SER A 118 11.74 46.90 18.69
C SER A 118 10.62 45.86 18.57
N GLY A 119 9.67 45.97 19.50
CA GLY A 119 8.23 45.88 19.23
C GLY A 119 7.57 44.53 18.94
N ASN A 120 8.25 43.52 18.39
CA ASN A 120 7.62 42.27 17.96
C ASN A 120 8.55 41.06 18.15
N ARG A 121 9.07 40.89 19.37
CA ARG A 121 9.84 39.69 19.75
C ARG A 121 9.01 38.88 20.72
N ASP A 122 8.48 37.75 20.25
CA ASP A 122 8.28 36.59 21.12
C ASP A 122 9.55 36.47 21.96
N THR A 123 9.40 36.66 23.27
CA THR A 123 10.54 36.62 24.17
C THR A 123 11.19 35.24 24.07
N LEU A 124 12.47 35.11 24.45
CA LEU A 124 13.12 33.79 24.47
C LEU A 124 12.28 32.77 25.28
N ALA A 125 11.62 33.26 26.35
CA ALA A 125 10.69 32.48 27.15
C ALA A 125 9.47 31.99 26.34
N ASP A 126 8.86 32.84 25.51
CA ASP A 126 7.73 32.46 24.66
C ASP A 126 8.13 31.41 23.63
N LYS A 127 9.34 31.51 23.06
CA LYS A 127 9.88 30.49 22.14
C LYS A 127 10.13 29.16 22.85
N CYS A 128 10.68 29.19 24.07
CA CYS A 128 10.84 27.98 24.88
C CYS A 128 9.49 27.33 25.19
N GLN A 129 8.46 28.13 25.53
CA GLN A 129 7.11 27.63 25.78
C GLN A 129 6.48 27.02 24.51
N SER A 130 6.65 27.67 23.35
CA SER A 130 6.19 27.14 22.06
C SER A 130 6.85 25.80 21.73
N LEU A 131 8.18 25.71 21.89
CA LEU A 131 8.92 24.46 21.63
C LEU A 131 8.53 23.35 22.61
N ASP A 132 8.25 23.69 23.87
CA ASP A 132 7.75 22.72 24.85
C ASP A 132 6.32 22.24 24.51
N ALA A 133 5.46 23.14 24.02
CA ALA A 133 4.13 22.78 23.55
C ALA A 133 4.21 21.85 22.32
N ASP A 134 5.05 22.17 21.35
CA ASP A 134 5.29 21.36 20.16
C ASP A 134 5.87 20.00 20.51
N ARG A 135 6.82 19.94 21.45
CA ARG A 135 7.38 18.68 21.95
C ARG A 135 6.28 17.81 22.55
N ARG A 136 5.45 18.34 23.45
CA ARG A 136 4.32 17.60 24.04
C ARG A 136 3.33 17.14 22.98
N GLN A 137 3.04 17.98 21.99
CA GLN A 137 2.16 17.60 20.88
C GLN A 137 2.73 16.45 20.05
N LEU A 138 4.04 16.50 19.73
CA LEU A 138 4.72 15.44 19.00
C LEU A 138 4.78 14.15 19.81
N GLU A 139 5.05 14.22 21.11
CA GLU A 139 5.02 13.06 22.02
C GLU A 139 3.63 12.42 22.04
N GLN A 140 2.55 13.20 22.14
CA GLN A 140 1.19 12.68 22.07
C GLN A 140 0.86 12.04 20.71
N ARG A 141 1.31 12.63 19.60
CA ARG A 141 1.13 12.05 18.26
C ARG A 141 1.88 10.73 18.12
N LEU A 142 3.09 10.66 18.68
CA LEU A 142 3.91 9.47 18.67
C LEU A 142 3.29 8.35 19.50
N GLU A 143 2.73 8.67 20.67
CA GLU A 143 2.04 7.70 21.51
C GLU A 143 0.77 7.16 20.84
N LYS A 144 -0.04 8.04 20.22
CA LYS A 144 -1.19 7.60 19.39
C LYS A 144 -0.76 6.70 18.24
N SER A 145 0.36 7.01 17.60
CA SER A 145 0.91 6.18 16.52
C SER A 145 1.35 4.81 17.04
N ARG A 146 2.03 4.75 18.20
CA ARG A 146 2.42 3.50 18.85
C ARG A 146 1.20 2.63 19.19
N ALA A 147 0.17 3.22 19.79
CA ALA A 147 -1.07 2.52 20.09
C ALA A 147 -1.69 1.89 18.83
N ARG A 148 -1.80 2.66 17.74
CA ARG A 148 -2.29 2.14 16.45
C ARG A 148 -1.40 1.03 15.88
N CYS A 149 -0.08 1.14 16.03
CA CYS A 149 0.83 0.08 15.61
C CYS A 149 0.61 -1.22 16.39
N GLU A 150 0.38 -1.14 17.71
CA GLU A 150 0.07 -2.33 18.52
C GLU A 150 -1.31 -2.92 18.17
N GLU A 151 -2.32 -2.09 17.95
CA GLU A 151 -3.64 -2.51 17.44
C GLU A 151 -3.49 -3.26 16.11
N LEU A 152 -2.81 -2.67 15.12
CA LEU A 152 -2.58 -3.30 13.82
C LEU A 152 -1.78 -4.61 13.93
N LYS A 153 -0.79 -4.68 14.83
CA LYS A 153 -0.06 -5.94 15.10
C LYS A 153 -1.01 -7.02 15.62
N SER A 154 -1.92 -6.66 16.53
CA SER A 154 -2.91 -7.60 17.07
C SER A 154 -3.87 -8.09 15.99
N GLU A 155 -4.38 -7.19 15.13
CA GLU A 155 -5.24 -7.53 14.00
C GLU A 155 -4.53 -8.46 13.01
N VAL A 156 -3.27 -8.17 12.67
CA VAL A 156 -2.46 -9.03 11.79
C VAL A 156 -2.25 -10.42 12.41
N ALA A 157 -2.02 -10.50 13.72
CA ALA A 157 -1.90 -11.79 14.41
C ALA A 157 -3.20 -12.59 14.35
N GLU A 158 -4.35 -11.96 14.59
CA GLU A 158 -5.66 -12.60 14.47
C GLU A 158 -5.95 -13.08 13.04
N VAL A 159 -5.70 -12.25 12.04
CA VAL A 159 -5.92 -12.60 10.63
C VAL A 159 -5.03 -13.78 10.23
N ARG A 160 -3.76 -13.79 10.65
CA ARG A 160 -2.85 -14.92 10.41
C ARG A 160 -3.35 -16.20 11.07
N GLN A 161 -3.88 -16.13 12.29
CA GLN A 161 -4.45 -17.29 12.96
C GLN A 161 -5.69 -17.81 12.23
N LYS A 162 -6.60 -16.92 11.81
CA LYS A 162 -7.80 -17.26 11.02
C LYS A 162 -7.41 -17.92 9.69
N MET A 163 -6.39 -17.40 9.02
CA MET A 163 -5.88 -17.96 7.76
C MET A 163 -5.36 -19.39 7.96
N LYS A 164 -4.52 -19.63 8.99
CA LYS A 164 -4.03 -20.98 9.31
C LYS A 164 -5.17 -21.96 9.60
N ALA A 165 -6.15 -21.54 10.40
CA ALA A 165 -7.31 -22.37 10.70
C ALA A 165 -8.14 -22.69 9.43
N MET A 166 -8.25 -21.76 8.49
CA MET A 166 -8.91 -21.98 7.21
C MET A 166 -8.12 -22.95 6.32
N GLU A 167 -6.80 -22.84 6.27
CA GLU A 167 -5.93 -23.77 5.54
C GLU A 167 -6.03 -25.19 6.09
N GLU A 168 -6.06 -25.35 7.41
CA GLU A 168 -6.25 -26.65 8.07
C GLU A 168 -7.62 -27.25 7.75
N LYS A 169 -8.69 -26.44 7.82
CA LYS A 169 -10.04 -26.87 7.42
C LYS A 169 -10.08 -27.29 5.95
N SER A 170 -9.45 -26.53 5.06
CA SER A 170 -9.37 -26.86 3.64
C SER A 170 -8.63 -28.18 3.40
N LYS A 171 -7.48 -28.39 4.06
CA LYS A 171 -6.74 -29.66 3.98
C LYS A 171 -7.60 -30.82 4.49
N SER A 172 -8.32 -30.62 5.60
CA SER A 172 -9.20 -31.66 6.15
C SER A 172 -10.35 -32.02 5.21
N SER A 173 -10.97 -31.03 4.54
CA SER A 173 -12.07 -31.26 3.60
C SER A 173 -11.59 -31.96 2.33
N VAL A 174 -10.43 -31.58 1.79
CA VAL A 174 -9.81 -32.26 0.64
C VAL A 174 -9.51 -33.73 0.99
N ASN A 175 -8.97 -33.99 2.17
CA ASN A 175 -8.70 -35.36 2.62
C ASN A 175 -9.99 -36.19 2.76
N ALA A 176 -11.05 -35.61 3.33
CA ALA A 176 -12.35 -36.27 3.44
C ALA A 176 -12.97 -36.57 2.07
N LEU A 177 -12.88 -35.63 1.12
CA LEU A 177 -13.34 -35.84 -0.26
C LEU A 177 -12.52 -36.92 -0.98
N ALA A 178 -11.21 -36.96 -0.76
CA ALA A 178 -10.34 -38.01 -1.32
C ALA A 178 -10.71 -39.40 -0.78
N GLN A 179 -10.98 -39.51 0.53
CA GLN A 179 -11.47 -40.75 1.15
C GLN A 179 -12.81 -41.18 0.56
N ARG A 180 -13.78 -40.25 0.48
CA ARG A 180 -15.11 -40.53 -0.10
C ARG A 180 -15.02 -40.97 -1.56
N ARG A 181 -14.13 -40.36 -2.36
CA ARG A 181 -13.89 -40.76 -3.74
C ARG A 181 -13.36 -42.19 -3.83
N GLU A 182 -12.43 -42.55 -2.95
CA GLU A 182 -11.85 -43.89 -2.93
C GLU A 182 -12.87 -44.95 -2.47
N GLU A 183 -13.72 -44.61 -1.50
CA GLU A 183 -14.85 -45.47 -1.07
C GLU A 183 -15.85 -45.71 -2.20
N MET A 184 -16.25 -44.65 -2.90
CA MET A 184 -17.14 -44.75 -4.06
C MET A 184 -16.54 -45.62 -5.16
N ARG A 185 -15.23 -45.46 -5.43
CA ARG A 185 -14.52 -46.31 -6.41
C ARG A 185 -14.59 -47.78 -6.03
N LYS A 186 -14.39 -48.11 -4.75
CA LYS A 186 -14.49 -49.49 -4.25
C LYS A 186 -15.91 -50.04 -4.36
N GLN A 187 -16.91 -49.23 -4.03
CA GLN A 187 -18.32 -49.63 -4.18
C GLN A 187 -18.67 -49.94 -5.64
N LEU A 188 -18.26 -49.05 -6.56
CA LEU A 188 -18.49 -49.24 -7.99
C LEU A 188 -17.85 -50.53 -8.51
N LEU A 189 -16.62 -50.84 -8.10
CA LEU A 189 -15.96 -52.10 -8.46
C LEU A 189 -16.72 -53.34 -7.95
N LEU A 190 -17.27 -53.29 -6.73
CA LEU A 190 -18.08 -54.38 -6.18
C LEU A 190 -19.41 -54.55 -6.94
N GLU A 191 -20.03 -53.45 -7.34
CA GLU A 191 -21.27 -53.45 -8.13
C GLU A 191 -21.04 -53.99 -9.55
N GLU A 192 -19.94 -53.59 -10.21
CA GLU A 192 -19.53 -54.15 -11.51
C GLU A 192 -19.40 -55.68 -11.43
N VAL A 193 -18.69 -56.20 -10.43
CA VAL A 193 -18.53 -57.65 -10.22
C VAL A 193 -19.89 -58.33 -9.95
N ARG A 194 -20.78 -57.69 -9.18
CA ARG A 194 -22.13 -58.21 -8.92
C ARG A 194 -22.96 -58.24 -10.21
N ALA A 195 -22.89 -57.18 -11.02
CA ALA A 195 -23.58 -57.07 -12.30
C ALA A 195 -23.11 -58.15 -13.30
N GLU A 196 -21.80 -58.39 -13.39
CA GLU A 196 -21.23 -59.44 -14.22
C GLU A 196 -21.74 -60.83 -13.81
N LYS A 197 -21.74 -61.14 -12.50
CA LYS A 197 -22.26 -62.42 -11.99
C LYS A 197 -23.74 -62.60 -12.32
N LEU A 198 -24.54 -61.54 -12.15
CA LEU A 198 -25.95 -61.56 -12.51
C LEU A 198 -26.14 -61.74 -14.02
N MET A 199 -25.33 -61.08 -14.85
CA MET A 199 -25.37 -61.25 -16.30
C MET A 199 -25.07 -62.70 -16.72
N ILE A 200 -24.04 -63.33 -16.13
CA ILE A 200 -23.71 -64.73 -16.42
C ILE A 200 -24.87 -65.65 -16.02
N ARG A 201 -25.45 -65.47 -14.82
CA ARG A 201 -26.59 -66.25 -14.35
C ARG A 201 -27.82 -66.06 -15.24
N ASN A 202 -28.10 -64.82 -15.65
CA ASN A 202 -29.22 -64.51 -16.52
C ASN A 202 -29.05 -65.20 -17.89
N LYS A 203 -27.85 -65.15 -18.49
CA LYS A 203 -27.52 -65.90 -19.71
C LYS A 203 -27.73 -67.41 -19.56
N MET A 204 -27.37 -68.00 -18.42
CA MET A 204 -27.62 -69.43 -18.17
C MET A 204 -29.11 -69.75 -18.09
N LEU A 205 -29.86 -68.98 -17.30
CA LEU A 205 -31.33 -69.14 -17.19
C LEU A 205 -32.03 -68.95 -18.53
N GLN A 206 -31.54 -68.02 -19.36
CA GLN A 206 -32.10 -67.80 -20.69
C GLN A 206 -31.90 -69.02 -21.60
N ARG A 207 -30.70 -69.61 -21.62
CA ARG A 207 -30.43 -70.86 -22.36
C ARG A 207 -31.30 -72.02 -21.88
N GLU A 208 -31.47 -72.17 -20.57
CA GLU A 208 -32.35 -73.21 -20.01
C GLU A 208 -33.82 -72.98 -20.40
N ASN A 209 -34.28 -71.73 -20.36
CA ASN A 209 -35.63 -71.36 -20.75
C ASN A 209 -35.87 -71.65 -22.24
N ASP A 210 -34.90 -71.33 -23.10
CA ASP A 210 -34.96 -71.63 -24.54
C ASP A 210 -34.98 -73.15 -24.78
N SER A 211 -34.14 -73.92 -24.10
CA SER A 211 -34.16 -75.40 -24.15
C SER A 211 -35.49 -76.00 -23.68
N LEU A 212 -36.10 -75.44 -22.63
CA LEU A 212 -37.42 -75.87 -22.15
C LEU A 212 -38.51 -75.52 -23.16
N LYS A 213 -38.49 -74.31 -23.74
CA LYS A 213 -39.41 -73.91 -24.80
C LYS A 213 -39.32 -74.81 -26.03
N GLU A 214 -38.10 -75.19 -26.44
CA GLU A 214 -37.88 -76.13 -27.54
C GLU A 214 -38.48 -77.50 -27.23
N ARG A 215 -38.24 -78.05 -26.03
CA ARG A 215 -38.83 -79.34 -25.60
C ARG A 215 -40.36 -79.32 -25.59
N VAL A 216 -40.96 -78.25 -25.06
CA VAL A 216 -42.43 -78.10 -25.03
C VAL A 216 -43.00 -78.00 -26.45
N ARG A 217 -42.36 -77.22 -27.33
CA ARG A 217 -42.77 -77.13 -28.75
C ARG A 217 -42.60 -78.45 -29.50
N GLY A 218 -41.60 -79.25 -29.14
CA GLY A 218 -41.37 -80.58 -29.69
C GLY A 218 -42.39 -81.63 -29.23
N GLN A 219 -42.94 -81.50 -28.01
CA GLN A 219 -44.00 -82.37 -27.49
C GLN A 219 -45.40 -82.01 -27.98
N ALA A 220 -45.61 -80.76 -28.39
CA ALA A 220 -46.89 -80.28 -28.94
C ALA A 220 -47.06 -80.59 -30.45
N ARG A 221 -46.12 -81.34 -31.06
CA ARG A 221 -46.17 -81.88 -32.42
C ARG A 221 -46.32 -83.38 -32.37
#